data_AF-A0A356FUM7-F1
#
_entry.id   AF-A0A356FUM7-F1
#
_cell.length_a   1.000
_cell.length_b   1.000
_cell.length_c   1.000
_cell.angle_alpha   90.00
_cell.angle_beta   90.00
_cell.angle_gamma   90.00
#
_symmetry.space_group_name_H-M   'P 1'
#
loop_
_entity.id
_entity.type
_entity.pdbx_description
1 polymer ?
#
loop_
_entity_poly.entity_id
_entity_poly.type
_entity_poly.pdbx_seq_one_letter_code
_entity_poly.pdbx_strand_id
1 'polypeptide(L)'
;VTEISFPVFSKNTYVNWEKVSKRAWLDIATVNAACKFEVEDNHFARASMALGGVSATPLYLKQASLFLKGKPVLMDTVLECLTLAQSEFKP
;
A
#
# COMPACT_ATOMS: atom_id res chain seq x y z
N VAL A 1 13.42 -5.66 -20.08
CA VAL A 1 12.11 -6.25 -19.72
C VAL A 1 11.40 -6.58 -21.01
N THR A 2 11.06 -7.85 -21.25
CA THR A 2 10.36 -8.30 -22.47
C THR A 2 8.88 -8.54 -22.22
N GLU A 3 8.48 -8.79 -20.97
CA GLU A 3 7.08 -8.99 -20.55
C GLU A 3 6.91 -8.63 -19.07
N ILE A 4 5.71 -8.17 -18.69
CA ILE A 4 5.22 -8.04 -17.32
C ILE A 4 3.80 -8.61 -17.31
N SER A 5 3.52 -9.55 -16.42
CA SER A 5 2.19 -10.15 -16.26
C SER A 5 1.68 -9.97 -14.82
N PHE A 6 0.36 -9.84 -14.69
CA PHE A 6 -0.31 -9.70 -13.40
C PHE A 6 -1.31 -10.85 -13.26
N PRO A 7 -1.44 -11.43 -12.06
CA PRO A 7 -2.45 -12.45 -11.84
C PRO A 7 -3.85 -11.84 -11.90
N VAL A 8 -4.83 -12.63 -12.30
CA VAL A 8 -6.23 -12.26 -12.10
C VAL A 8 -6.51 -12.34 -10.60
N PHE A 9 -6.92 -11.20 -10.02
CA PHE A 9 -7.19 -11.12 -8.59
C PHE A 9 -8.51 -11.81 -8.22
N SER A 10 -8.55 -12.37 -7.01
CA SER A 10 -9.78 -12.95 -6.44
C SER A 10 -10.75 -11.84 -6.03
N LYS A 11 -12.02 -12.20 -5.80
CA LYS A 11 -13.04 -11.26 -5.28
C LYS A 11 -12.70 -10.67 -3.91
N ASN A 12 -11.79 -11.32 -3.18
CA ASN A 12 -11.33 -10.93 -1.85
C ASN A 12 -10.04 -10.10 -1.89
N THR A 13 -9.58 -9.74 -3.08
CA THR A 13 -8.41 -8.88 -3.27
C THR A 13 -8.88 -7.47 -3.58
N TYR A 14 -8.42 -6.53 -2.77
CA TYR A 14 -8.72 -5.10 -2.88
C TYR A 14 -7.45 -4.37 -3.26
N VAL A 15 -7.53 -3.54 -4.30
CA VAL A 15 -6.43 -2.68 -4.73
C VAL A 15 -6.91 -1.25 -4.76
N ASN A 16 -6.06 -0.35 -4.29
CA ASN A 16 -6.25 1.08 -4.50
C ASN A 16 -4.88 1.71 -4.77
N TRP A 17 -4.89 2.73 -5.62
CA TRP A 17 -3.75 3.58 -5.88
C TRP A 17 -4.17 5.03 -5.79
N GLU A 18 -3.55 5.79 -4.88
CA GLU A 18 -3.83 7.21 -4.69
C GLU A 18 -2.63 8.06 -5.12
N LYS A 19 -2.95 9.23 -5.69
CA LYS A 19 -1.98 10.22 -6.14
C LYS A 19 -2.30 11.59 -5.58
N VAL A 20 -1.27 12.26 -5.08
CA VAL A 20 -1.31 13.69 -4.75
C VAL A 20 -0.29 14.45 -5.60
N SER A 21 -0.72 15.51 -6.26
CA SER A 21 0.11 16.37 -7.11
C SER A 21 -0.47 17.79 -7.20
N LYS A 22 0.26 18.72 -7.83
CA LYS A 22 -0.20 20.12 -7.96
C LYS A 22 -1.37 20.25 -8.93
N ARG A 23 -1.43 19.40 -9.96
CA ARG A 23 -2.54 19.30 -10.90
C ARG A 23 -3.10 17.89 -10.93
N ALA A 24 -4.41 17.74 -11.16
CA ALA A 24 -5.05 16.43 -11.20
C ALA A 24 -4.48 15.55 -12.33
N TRP A 25 -4.30 16.13 -13.51
CA TRP A 25 -3.89 15.44 -14.74
C TRP A 25 -2.55 15.97 -15.25
N LEU A 26 -1.82 15.14 -16.01
CA LEU A 26 -0.55 15.50 -16.67
C LEU A 26 0.48 16.10 -15.70
N ASP A 27 0.59 15.50 -14.51
CA ASP A 27 1.51 15.91 -13.46
C ASP A 27 2.12 14.70 -12.78
N ILE A 28 3.37 14.82 -12.37
CA ILE A 28 4.06 13.78 -11.60
C ILE A 28 3.55 13.85 -10.17
N ALA A 29 3.32 12.68 -9.56
CA ALA A 29 2.93 12.62 -8.16
C ALA A 29 3.99 13.28 -7.28
N THR A 30 3.60 14.20 -6.40
CA THR A 30 4.45 14.62 -5.28
C THR A 30 4.68 13.43 -4.37
N VAL A 31 3.59 12.74 -4.02
CA VAL A 31 3.58 11.44 -3.35
C VAL A 31 2.46 10.60 -3.96
N ASN A 32 2.70 9.29 -4.09
CA ASN A 32 1.65 8.32 -4.40
C ASN A 32 1.73 7.13 -3.45
N ALA A 33 0.63 6.40 -3.34
CA ALA A 33 0.54 5.18 -2.55
C ALA A 33 -0.13 4.08 -3.37
N ALA A 34 0.42 2.88 -3.32
CA ALA A 34 -0.16 1.66 -3.86
C ALA A 34 -0.46 0.71 -2.70
N CYS A 35 -1.71 0.27 -2.56
CA CYS A 35 -2.12 -0.68 -1.53
C CYS A 35 -2.85 -1.86 -2.15
N LYS A 36 -2.45 -3.08 -1.78
CA LYS A 36 -3.16 -4.32 -2.08
C LYS A 36 -3.42 -5.09 -0.79
N PHE A 37 -4.66 -5.47 -0.58
CA PHE A 37 -5.10 -6.28 0.56
C PHE A 37 -5.84 -7.52 0.08
N GLU A 38 -5.50 -8.67 0.64
CA GLU A 38 -6.27 -9.92 0.51
C GLU A 38 -6.95 -10.14 1.85
N VAL A 39 -8.28 -10.27 1.85
CA VAL A 39 -9.10 -10.32 3.07
C VAL A 39 -9.88 -11.63 3.15
N GLU A 40 -9.80 -12.31 4.29
CA GLU A 40 -10.53 -13.55 4.57
C GLU A 40 -11.15 -13.43 5.95
N ASP A 41 -12.44 -13.76 6.08
CA ASP A 41 -13.19 -13.70 7.35
C ASP A 41 -12.99 -12.39 8.13
N ASN A 42 -13.02 -11.26 7.42
CA ASN A 42 -12.80 -9.91 7.96
C ASN A 42 -11.41 -9.69 8.60
N HIS A 43 -10.40 -10.46 8.18
CA HIS A 43 -9.00 -10.31 8.56
C HIS A 43 -8.12 -10.13 7.32
N PHE A 44 -7.03 -9.37 7.45
CA PHE A 44 -6.05 -9.24 6.38
C PHE A 44 -5.24 -10.54 6.25
N ALA A 45 -5.54 -11.37 5.26
CA ALA A 45 -4.73 -12.54 4.92
C ALA A 45 -3.34 -12.14 4.40
N ARG A 46 -3.29 -11.07 3.60
CA ARG A 46 -2.05 -10.46 3.10
C ARG A 46 -2.24 -8.96 2.87
N ALA A 47 -1.18 -8.19 3.13
CA ALA A 47 -1.09 -6.80 2.74
C ALA A 47 0.20 -6.53 1.96
N SER A 48 0.15 -5.56 1.05
CA SER A 48 1.31 -5.07 0.30
C SER A 48 1.10 -3.60 0.03
N MET A 49 1.97 -2.76 0.58
CA MET A 49 1.88 -1.31 0.46
C MET A 49 3.21 -0.74 -0.01
N ALA A 50 3.15 0.24 -0.90
CA ALA A 50 4.32 0.96 -1.39
C ALA A 50 4.02 2.45 -1.54
N LEU A 51 5.05 3.27 -1.32
CA LEU A 51 4.99 4.72 -1.48
C LEU A 51 5.97 5.18 -2.56
N GLY A 52 5.54 6.13 -3.40
CA GLY A 52 6.39 6.87 -4.32
C GLY A 52 6.54 8.33 -3.87
N GLY A 53 7.68 8.95 -4.18
CA GLY A 53 7.94 10.36 -3.83
C GLY A 53 8.43 10.60 -2.39
N VAL A 54 8.61 9.54 -1.60
CA VAL A 54 9.14 9.59 -0.22
C VAL A 54 10.57 9.05 -0.08
N SER A 55 11.17 8.58 -1.19
CA SER A 55 12.54 8.04 -1.25
C SER A 55 13.08 8.11 -2.68
N ALA A 56 14.37 7.83 -2.88
CA ALA A 56 15.03 7.85 -4.19
C ALA A 56 14.44 6.84 -5.20
N THR A 57 13.87 5.75 -4.69
CA THR A 57 13.16 4.73 -5.46
C THR A 57 11.82 4.43 -4.76
N PRO A 58 10.83 3.81 -5.45
CA PRO A 58 9.61 3.36 -4.79
C PRO A 58 9.92 2.55 -3.53
N LEU A 59 9.35 2.95 -2.40
CA LEU A 59 9.59 2.34 -1.10
C LEU A 59 8.49 1.34 -0.80
N TYR A 60 8.85 0.07 -0.68
CA TYR A 60 7.95 -0.95 -0.15
C TYR A 60 7.92 -0.88 1.38
N LEU A 61 6.74 -0.69 1.96
CA LEU A 61 6.53 -0.62 3.41
C LEU A 61 6.50 -2.02 4.00
N LYS A 62 7.68 -2.64 4.17
CA LYS A 62 7.83 -4.05 4.52
C LYS A 62 7.23 -4.34 5.89
N GLN A 63 7.51 -3.51 6.88
CA GLN A 63 7.06 -3.75 8.25
C GLN A 63 5.56 -3.50 8.39
N ALA A 64 5.06 -2.40 7.86
CA ALA A 64 3.63 -2.10 7.86
C ALA A 64 2.81 -3.14 7.08
N SER A 65 3.32 -3.62 5.94
CA SER A 65 2.65 -4.68 5.16
C SER A 65 2.63 -6.02 5.92
N LEU A 66 3.71 -6.35 6.64
CA LEU A 66 3.76 -7.58 7.44
C LEU A 66 2.86 -7.47 8.68
N PHE A 67 2.81 -6.30 9.31
CA PHE A 67 2.05 -6.04 10.52
C PHE A 67 0.56 -6.33 10.38
N LEU A 68 -0.04 -6.03 9.21
CA LEU A 68 -1.46 -6.28 8.98
C LEU A 68 -1.80 -7.77 8.90
N LYS A 69 -0.84 -8.65 8.58
CA LYS A 69 -1.13 -10.08 8.39
C LYS A 69 -1.80 -10.70 9.62
N GLY A 70 -2.99 -11.26 9.42
CA GLY A 70 -3.81 -11.89 10.44
C GLY A 70 -4.55 -10.93 11.36
N LYS A 71 -4.44 -9.60 11.17
CA LYS A 71 -5.18 -8.62 11.96
C LYS A 71 -6.59 -8.40 11.41
N PRO A 72 -7.56 -8.05 12.26
CA PRO A 72 -8.91 -7.74 11.81
C PRO A 72 -8.95 -6.45 11.01
N VAL A 73 -9.88 -6.35 10.06
CA VAL A 73 -10.10 -5.13 9.27
C VAL A 73 -10.88 -4.13 10.13
N LEU A 74 -10.16 -3.44 11.01
CA LEU A 74 -10.67 -2.43 11.95
C LEU A 74 -9.87 -1.13 11.84
N MET A 75 -10.51 -0.02 12.20
CA MET A 75 -9.88 1.30 12.14
C MET A 75 -8.62 1.39 13.01
N ASP A 76 -8.65 0.86 14.24
CA ASP A 76 -7.50 0.87 15.15
C ASP A 76 -6.30 0.11 14.58
N THR A 77 -6.55 -1.04 13.94
CA THR A 77 -5.52 -1.82 13.23
C THR A 77 -4.87 -0.98 12.12
N VAL A 78 -5.67 -0.22 11.37
CA VAL A 78 -5.15 0.66 10.31
C VAL A 78 -4.34 1.82 10.90
N LEU A 79 -4.80 2.45 11.98
CA LEU A 79 -4.07 3.54 12.64
C LEU A 79 -2.71 3.10 13.21
N GLU A 80 -2.64 1.92 13.84
CA GLU A 80 -1.38 1.33 14.27
C GLU A 80 -0.45 1.06 13.08
N CYS A 81 -1.00 0.53 11.99
CA CYS A 81 -0.26 0.28 10.76
C CYS A 81 0.32 1.58 10.16
N LEU A 82 -0.44 2.68 10.18
CA LEU A 82 0.03 3.99 9.69
C LEU A 82 1.17 4.55 10.55
N THR A 83 1.14 4.32 11.86
CA THR A 83 2.24 4.70 12.75
C THR A 83 3.52 3.96 12.39
N LEU A 84 3.43 2.66 12.11
CA LEU A 84 4.56 1.86 11.67
C LEU A 84 5.04 2.29 10.27
N ALA A 85 4.13 2.54 9.32
CA ALA A 85 4.47 3.00 7.98
C ALA A 85 5.28 4.32 7.99
N GLN A 86 4.90 5.27 8.85
CA GLN A 86 5.62 6.54 9.01
C GLN A 86 7.04 6.36 9.57
N SER A 87 7.30 5.28 10.30
CA SER A 87 8.65 4.98 10.79
C SER A 87 9.58 4.38 9.73
N GLU A 88 9.03 3.91 8.59
CA GLU A 88 9.80 3.25 7.52
C GLU A 88 10.45 4.23 6.53
N PHE A 89 10.14 5.53 6.59
CA PHE A 89 10.78 6.56 5.77
C PHE A 89 11.18 7.77 6.62
N LYS A 90 12.10 8.56 6.07
CA LYS A 90 12.51 9.85 6.64
C LYS A 90 12.43 10.91 5.54
N PRO A 91 11.83 12.08 5.81
CA PRO A 91 11.82 13.19 4.87
C PRO A 91 13.22 13.63 4.43
#